data_AF-L7ZW84-F1
#
_entry.id   AF-L7ZW84-F1
#
_cell.length_a   1.000
_cell.length_b   1.000
_cell.length_c   1.000
_cell.angle_alpha   90.00
_cell.angle_beta   90.00
_cell.angle_gamma   90.00
#
_symmetry.space_group_name_H-M   'P 1'
#
loop_
_entity.id
_entity.type
_entity.pdbx_description
1 polymer ?
#
loop_
_entity_poly.entity_id
_entity_poly.type
_entity_poly.pdbx_seq_one_letter_code
_entity_poly.pdbx_strand_id
1 'polypeptide(L)'
;MGTSKRRLNDKIKTLLRNQPLTDLSKNAPEVTREILTNRVLERNLNETVLLRSFDVVSNAFITAKASGYNGRTLKELKEDEISREEFFESIIGEIEKEAIIDSKILKKAFKLVMVQFLDGEFDVAIFAQLLFYKVIFLILEQELYDTLRDIYEELSRKQIEIILTNATDRIFTATVNNEIQRFIKKEIPLTSVLQKIREQTSQVTFGEF
;
A
#
# COMPACT_ATOMS: atom_id res chain seq x y z
N MET A 1 17.58 13.56 4.51
CA MET A 1 16.16 13.14 4.69
C MET A 1 15.67 13.11 6.14
N GLY A 2 16.52 13.31 7.17
CA GLY A 2 16.11 13.19 8.58
C GLY A 2 15.25 14.32 9.17
N THR A 3 15.27 15.53 8.61
CA THR A 3 14.51 16.68 9.15
C THR A 3 13.01 16.64 8.84
N SER A 4 12.61 16.11 7.69
CA SER A 4 11.19 16.04 7.29
C SER A 4 10.42 14.96 8.07
N LYS A 5 11.01 13.77 8.24
CA LYS A 5 10.37 12.68 9.00
C LYS A 5 10.24 13.06 10.47
N ARG A 6 11.29 13.63 11.06
CA ARG A 6 11.27 14.12 12.44
C ARG A 6 10.17 15.16 12.67
N ARG A 7 10.04 16.14 11.76
CA ARG A 7 8.97 17.14 11.83
C ARG A 7 7.56 16.54 11.72
N LEU A 8 7.36 15.54 10.85
CA LEU A 8 6.06 14.86 10.73
C LEU A 8 5.75 14.08 12.01
N ASN A 9 6.72 13.31 12.53
CA ASN A 9 6.55 12.61 13.80
C ASN A 9 6.27 13.57 14.95
N ASP A 10 6.97 14.70 15.04
CA ASP A 10 6.74 15.71 16.07
C ASP A 10 5.33 16.31 15.97
N LYS A 11 4.82 16.54 14.76
CA LYS A 11 3.43 16.98 14.52
C LYS A 11 2.42 15.93 14.98
N ILE A 12 2.57 14.67 14.56
CA ILE A 12 1.67 13.58 14.96
C ILE A 12 1.71 13.39 16.48
N LYS A 13 2.91 13.42 17.07
CA LYS A 13 3.08 13.41 18.53
C LYS A 13 2.34 14.56 19.17
N THR A 14 2.43 15.77 18.63
CA THR A 14 1.71 16.94 19.19
C THR A 14 0.19 16.76 19.16
N LEU A 15 -0.36 16.13 18.11
CA LEU A 15 -1.79 15.83 18.04
C LEU A 15 -2.25 14.82 19.11
N LEU A 16 -1.36 13.91 19.54
CA LEU A 16 -1.72 12.74 20.35
C LEU A 16 -1.23 12.79 21.81
N ARG A 17 -0.13 13.49 22.12
CA ARG A 17 0.68 13.35 23.36
C ARG A 17 -0.04 13.70 24.67
N ASN A 18 -1.19 14.37 24.60
CA ASN A 18 -2.00 14.73 25.77
C ASN A 18 -3.43 14.17 25.70
N GLN A 19 -3.68 13.23 24.78
CA GLN A 19 -5.00 12.62 24.62
C GLN A 19 -4.99 11.21 25.20
N PRO A 20 -6.00 10.85 26.01
CA PRO A 20 -6.12 9.48 26.51
C PRO A 20 -6.28 8.51 25.34
N LEU A 21 -5.86 7.25 25.53
CA LEU A 21 -5.96 6.23 24.49
C LEU A 21 -7.40 6.07 23.97
N THR A 22 -8.39 6.25 24.84
CA THR A 22 -9.83 6.23 24.51
C THR A 22 -10.24 7.27 23.46
N ASP A 23 -9.46 8.34 23.31
CA ASP A 23 -9.72 9.43 22.36
C ASP A 23 -8.86 9.33 21.09
N LEU A 24 -7.99 8.32 20.97
CA LEU A 24 -7.10 8.14 19.82
C LEU A 24 -7.87 8.17 18.48
N SER A 25 -9.03 7.52 18.42
CA SER A 25 -9.89 7.48 17.23
C SER A 25 -10.42 8.86 16.80
N LYS A 26 -10.51 9.85 17.70
CA LYS A 26 -10.98 11.21 17.36
C LYS A 26 -9.98 11.95 16.47
N ASN A 27 -8.68 11.67 16.61
CA ASN A 27 -7.63 12.32 15.81
C ASN A 27 -7.27 11.54 14.55
N ALA A 28 -7.86 10.35 14.35
CA ALA A 28 -7.55 9.51 13.20
C ALA A 28 -7.67 10.26 11.86
N PRO A 29 -8.70 11.11 11.62
CA PRO A 29 -8.77 11.87 10.38
C PRO A 29 -7.60 12.85 10.18
N GLU A 30 -7.23 13.59 11.22
CA GLU A 30 -6.21 14.62 11.15
C GLU A 30 -4.80 14.01 11.01
N VAL A 31 -4.52 12.99 11.82
CA VAL A 31 -3.25 12.25 11.76
C VAL A 31 -3.08 11.61 10.38
N THR A 32 -4.11 10.94 9.87
CA THR A 32 -4.06 10.28 8.55
C THR A 32 -3.87 11.31 7.44
N ARG A 33 -4.50 12.48 7.53
CA ARG A 33 -4.34 13.57 6.55
C ARG A 33 -2.94 14.17 6.55
N GLU A 34 -2.30 14.34 7.71
CA GLU A 34 -0.91 14.83 7.81
C GLU A 34 0.09 13.83 7.21
N ILE A 35 -0.21 12.53 7.26
CA ILE A 35 0.63 11.48 6.65
C ILE A 35 0.38 11.42 5.12
N LEU A 36 -0.88 11.28 4.70
CA LEU A 36 -1.28 11.07 3.30
C LEU A 36 -1.43 12.39 2.53
N THR A 37 -0.34 13.14 2.45
CA THR A 37 -0.25 14.35 1.62
C THR A 37 -0.08 14.00 0.14
N ASN A 38 -0.43 14.91 -0.78
CA ASN A 38 -0.18 14.73 -2.23
C ASN A 38 1.25 14.30 -2.51
N ARG A 39 2.22 15.01 -1.91
CA ARG A 39 3.65 14.74 -2.08
C ARG A 39 4.02 13.31 -1.65
N VAL A 40 3.46 12.82 -0.54
CA VAL A 40 3.75 11.46 -0.06
C VAL A 40 3.12 10.42 -0.98
N LEU A 41 1.89 10.65 -1.44
CA LEU A 41 1.20 9.76 -2.37
C LEU A 41 1.91 9.70 -3.73
N GLU A 42 2.17 10.83 -4.36
CA GLU A 42 2.85 10.95 -5.67
C GLU A 42 4.28 10.39 -5.65
N ARG A 43 4.99 10.49 -4.52
CA ARG A 43 6.32 9.88 -4.38
C ARG A 43 6.26 8.35 -4.35
N ASN A 44 5.16 7.77 -3.87
CA ASN A 44 5.02 6.33 -3.69
C ASN A 44 4.17 5.67 -4.77
N LEU A 45 3.37 6.43 -5.51
CA LEU A 45 2.51 5.97 -6.60
C LEU A 45 2.85 6.81 -7.82
N ASN A 46 3.64 6.23 -8.73
CA ASN A 46 3.98 6.85 -10.00
C ASN A 46 3.10 6.26 -11.11
N GLU A 47 2.45 7.12 -11.89
CA GLU A 47 1.48 6.72 -12.91
C GLU A 47 2.09 5.82 -13.98
N THR A 48 3.23 6.21 -14.55
CA THR A 48 3.93 5.45 -15.59
C THR A 48 4.34 4.08 -15.07
N VAL A 49 4.92 4.02 -13.86
CA VAL A 49 5.29 2.76 -13.21
C VAL A 49 4.07 1.87 -13.01
N LEU A 50 2.96 2.42 -12.49
CA LEU A 50 1.75 1.65 -12.18
C LEU A 50 1.12 1.08 -13.45
N LEU A 51 0.88 1.91 -14.46
CA LEU A 51 0.28 1.44 -15.72
C LEU A 51 1.16 0.38 -16.39
N ARG A 52 2.48 0.57 -16.42
CA ARG A 52 3.40 -0.43 -16.95
C ARG A 52 3.37 -1.72 -16.13
N SER A 53 3.35 -1.60 -14.81
CA SER A 53 3.35 -2.75 -13.92
C SER A 53 2.12 -3.64 -14.11
N PHE A 54 0.96 -3.08 -14.41
CA PHE A 54 -0.25 -3.86 -14.64
C PHE A 54 -0.10 -4.79 -15.84
N ASP A 55 0.46 -4.31 -16.94
CA ASP A 55 0.71 -5.13 -18.13
C ASP A 55 1.77 -6.20 -17.86
N VAL A 56 2.91 -5.82 -17.25
CA VAL A 56 4.03 -6.72 -16.98
C VAL A 56 3.64 -7.83 -16.01
N VAL A 57 3.00 -7.49 -14.90
CA VAL A 57 2.57 -8.46 -13.88
C VAL A 57 1.51 -9.39 -14.47
N SER A 58 0.51 -8.85 -15.19
CA SER A 58 -0.51 -9.68 -15.85
C SER A 58 0.12 -10.73 -16.75
N ASN A 59 1.02 -10.31 -17.64
CA ASN A 59 1.69 -11.21 -18.57
C ASN A 59 2.55 -12.26 -17.86
N ALA A 60 3.28 -11.87 -16.80
CA ALA A 60 4.08 -12.78 -16.02
C ALA A 60 3.25 -13.87 -15.33
N PHE A 61 2.13 -13.51 -14.71
CA PHE A 61 1.24 -14.46 -14.04
C PHE A 61 0.49 -15.35 -15.04
N ILE A 62 0.03 -14.80 -16.17
CA ILE A 62 -0.60 -15.59 -17.26
C ILE A 62 0.40 -16.63 -17.79
N THR A 63 1.63 -16.21 -18.07
CA THR A 63 2.69 -17.10 -18.56
C THR A 63 3.03 -18.17 -17.53
N ALA A 64 3.26 -17.78 -16.28
CA ALA A 64 3.59 -18.71 -15.20
C ALA A 64 2.46 -19.70 -14.91
N LYS A 65 1.19 -19.33 -15.07
CA LYS A 65 0.05 -20.25 -14.96
C LYS A 65 0.03 -21.28 -16.10
N ALA A 66 0.41 -20.87 -17.32
CA ALA A 66 0.37 -21.72 -18.51
C ALA A 66 1.57 -22.68 -18.61
N SER A 67 2.78 -22.19 -18.31
CA SER A 67 4.03 -22.92 -18.57
C SER A 67 4.95 -23.03 -17.34
N GLY A 68 4.58 -22.45 -16.20
CA GLY A 68 5.47 -22.32 -15.05
C GLY A 68 6.55 -21.25 -15.24
N TYR A 69 7.44 -21.14 -14.26
CA TYR A 69 8.62 -20.29 -14.24
C TYR A 69 9.83 -21.13 -13.82
N ASN A 70 10.88 -21.15 -14.64
CA ASN A 70 12.11 -21.94 -14.41
C ASN A 70 11.84 -23.42 -14.02
N GLY A 71 10.88 -24.05 -14.70
CA GLY A 71 10.50 -25.45 -14.46
C GLY A 71 9.58 -25.67 -13.26
N ARG A 72 9.02 -24.61 -12.67
CA ARG A 72 8.14 -24.67 -11.50
C ARG A 72 6.78 -24.08 -11.78
N THR A 73 5.74 -24.73 -11.29
CA THR A 73 4.37 -24.23 -11.30
C THR A 73 4.19 -23.08 -10.30
N LEU A 74 3.13 -22.27 -10.46
CA LEU A 74 2.80 -21.20 -9.50
C LEU A 74 2.63 -21.72 -8.06
N LYS A 75 2.07 -22.92 -7.90
CA LYS A 75 1.91 -23.55 -6.59
C LYS A 75 3.26 -23.89 -5.96
N GLU A 76 4.21 -24.42 -6.74
CA GLU A 76 5.57 -24.71 -6.25
C GLU A 76 6.35 -23.43 -5.93
N LEU A 77 6.10 -22.32 -6.65
CA LEU A 77 6.67 -21.02 -6.28
C LEU A 77 6.16 -20.52 -4.93
N LYS A 78 4.98 -20.93 -4.47
CA LYS A 78 4.51 -20.54 -3.12
C LYS A 78 5.33 -21.22 -2.02
N GLU A 79 5.70 -22.47 -2.25
CA GLU A 79 6.36 -23.35 -1.28
C GLU A 79 7.89 -23.13 -1.22
N ASP A 80 8.51 -22.65 -2.30
CA ASP A 80 9.93 -22.28 -2.32
C ASP A 80 10.13 -20.76 -2.36
N GLU A 81 10.58 -20.22 -1.23
CA GLU A 81 10.80 -18.78 -1.06
C GLU A 81 11.88 -18.20 -1.98
N ILE A 82 12.90 -18.98 -2.33
CA ILE A 82 14.01 -18.50 -3.18
C ILE A 82 13.49 -18.30 -4.60
N SER A 83 12.87 -19.33 -5.18
CA SER A 83 12.32 -19.21 -6.53
C SER A 83 11.14 -18.25 -6.62
N ARG A 84 10.37 -18.10 -5.54
CA ARG A 84 9.36 -17.04 -5.42
C ARG A 84 9.97 -15.65 -5.55
N GLU A 85 11.04 -15.42 -4.81
CA GLU A 85 11.74 -14.13 -4.81
C GLU A 85 12.38 -13.86 -6.18
N GLU A 86 13.01 -14.86 -6.79
CA GLU A 86 13.54 -14.75 -8.15
C GLU A 86 12.46 -14.41 -9.18
N PHE A 87 11.28 -15.04 -9.07
CA PHE A 87 10.14 -14.74 -9.93
C PHE A 87 9.69 -13.29 -9.76
N PHE A 88 9.51 -12.82 -8.52
CA PHE A 88 9.09 -11.44 -8.27
C PHE A 88 10.14 -10.42 -8.67
N GLU A 89 11.43 -10.69 -8.44
CA GLU A 89 12.53 -9.84 -8.90
C GLU A 89 12.60 -9.78 -10.42
N SER A 90 12.32 -10.88 -11.13
CA SER A 90 12.24 -10.84 -12.60
C SER A 90 11.15 -9.89 -13.09
N ILE A 91 9.96 -9.93 -12.47
CA ILE A 91 8.84 -9.04 -12.80
C ILE A 91 9.20 -7.58 -12.51
N ILE A 92 9.76 -7.30 -11.33
CA ILE A 92 10.21 -5.95 -10.94
C ILE A 92 11.27 -5.45 -11.93
N GLY A 93 12.22 -6.30 -12.30
CA GLY A 93 13.25 -5.99 -13.29
C GLY A 93 12.66 -5.62 -14.65
N GLU A 94 11.66 -6.35 -15.13
CA GLU A 94 10.96 -6.02 -16.39
C GLU A 94 10.21 -4.68 -16.33
N ILE A 95 9.66 -4.30 -15.17
CA ILE A 95 9.06 -2.97 -14.98
C ILE A 95 10.15 -1.89 -15.05
N GLU A 96 11.27 -2.11 -14.36
CA GLU A 96 12.36 -1.14 -14.24
C GLU A 96 13.17 -0.91 -15.52
N LYS A 97 13.03 -1.77 -16.55
CA LYS A 97 13.59 -1.52 -17.88
C LYS A 97 13.03 -0.26 -18.54
N GLU A 98 11.76 0.06 -18.26
CA GLU A 98 11.06 1.20 -18.89
C GLU A 98 10.66 2.28 -17.88
N ALA A 99 10.46 1.93 -16.60
CA ALA A 99 10.07 2.87 -15.56
C ALA A 99 10.70 2.50 -14.20
N ILE A 100 11.62 3.33 -13.72
CA ILE A 100 12.33 3.11 -12.45
C ILE A 100 11.34 3.17 -11.27
N ILE A 101 11.40 2.18 -10.38
CA ILE A 101 10.57 2.16 -9.17
C ILE A 101 11.38 2.73 -8.00
N ASP A 102 11.39 4.07 -7.87
CA ASP A 102 12.15 4.74 -6.80
C ASP A 102 11.57 4.51 -5.38
N SER A 103 10.30 4.10 -5.29
CA SER A 103 9.65 3.86 -4.01
C SER A 103 9.90 2.44 -3.48
N LYS A 104 10.63 2.37 -2.36
CA LYS A 104 10.78 1.13 -1.56
C LYS A 104 9.43 0.61 -1.05
N ILE A 105 8.49 1.51 -0.75
CA ILE A 105 7.14 1.11 -0.32
C ILE A 105 6.43 0.40 -1.46
N LEU A 106 6.47 0.98 -2.67
CA LEU A 106 5.85 0.40 -3.84
C LEU A 106 6.45 -0.97 -4.19
N LYS A 107 7.80 -1.10 -4.18
CA LYS A 107 8.46 -2.40 -4.38
C LYS A 107 8.03 -3.44 -3.35
N LYS A 108 7.98 -3.07 -2.06
CA LYS A 108 7.51 -3.97 -0.99
C LYS A 108 6.04 -4.35 -1.19
N ALA A 109 5.19 -3.39 -1.56
CA ALA A 109 3.77 -3.62 -1.82
C ALA A 109 3.57 -4.59 -2.98
N PHE A 110 4.31 -4.43 -4.08
CA PHE A 110 4.29 -5.35 -5.23
C PHE A 110 4.50 -6.79 -4.80
N LYS A 111 5.60 -7.07 -4.09
CA LYS A 111 5.91 -8.44 -3.63
C LYS A 111 4.80 -8.99 -2.74
N LEU A 112 4.33 -8.22 -1.76
CA LEU A 112 3.27 -8.65 -0.84
C LEU A 112 1.95 -8.95 -1.54
N VAL A 113 1.63 -8.21 -2.60
CA VAL A 113 0.40 -8.43 -3.36
C VAL A 113 0.57 -9.59 -4.33
N MET A 114 1.69 -9.68 -5.05
CA MET A 114 1.98 -10.79 -5.97
C MET A 114 1.94 -12.17 -5.27
N VAL A 115 2.40 -12.26 -4.02
CA VAL A 115 2.26 -13.50 -3.22
C VAL A 115 0.83 -14.01 -3.16
N GLN A 116 -0.16 -13.11 -3.07
CA GLN A 116 -1.57 -13.49 -2.93
C GLN A 116 -2.16 -14.12 -4.20
N PHE A 117 -1.49 -13.95 -5.35
CA PHE A 117 -1.92 -14.49 -6.64
C PHE A 117 -1.23 -15.80 -7.02
N LEU A 118 -0.39 -16.38 -6.15
CA LEU A 118 0.28 -17.65 -6.42
C LEU A 118 -0.68 -18.87 -6.38
N ASP A 119 -1.82 -18.77 -5.69
CA ASP A 119 -2.82 -19.85 -5.61
C ASP A 119 -4.07 -19.60 -6.45
N GLY A 120 -4.17 -18.46 -7.11
CA GLY A 120 -5.42 -17.93 -7.64
C GLY A 120 -5.38 -17.57 -9.11
N GLU A 121 -6.52 -17.14 -9.63
CA GLU A 121 -6.57 -16.46 -10.92
C GLU A 121 -6.07 -15.03 -10.77
N PHE A 122 -5.20 -14.62 -11.69
CA PHE A 122 -4.75 -13.26 -11.76
C PHE A 122 -5.83 -12.38 -12.40
N ASP A 123 -6.27 -11.36 -11.67
CA ASP A 123 -7.15 -10.31 -12.16
C ASP A 123 -6.47 -8.96 -11.91
N VAL A 124 -6.27 -8.19 -12.98
CA VAL A 124 -5.54 -6.92 -12.94
C VAL A 124 -6.26 -5.87 -12.09
N ALA A 125 -7.60 -5.88 -12.05
CA ALA A 125 -8.38 -4.94 -11.26
C ALA A 125 -8.25 -5.24 -9.76
N ILE A 126 -8.35 -6.52 -9.39
CA ILE A 126 -8.13 -6.97 -8.00
C ILE A 126 -6.68 -6.68 -7.59
N PHE A 127 -5.71 -7.01 -8.44
CA PHE A 127 -4.29 -6.75 -8.18
C PHE A 127 -4.03 -5.27 -7.91
N ALA A 128 -4.53 -4.38 -8.77
CA ALA A 128 -4.35 -2.95 -8.63
C ALA A 128 -5.02 -2.41 -7.34
N GLN A 129 -6.24 -2.85 -7.02
CA GLN A 129 -6.90 -2.47 -5.77
C GLN A 129 -6.07 -2.87 -4.55
N LEU A 130 -5.59 -4.11 -4.51
CA LEU A 130 -4.73 -4.61 -3.43
C LEU A 130 -3.39 -3.88 -3.37
N LEU A 131 -2.82 -3.51 -4.52
CA LEU A 131 -1.57 -2.74 -4.59
C LEU A 131 -1.73 -1.36 -3.98
N PHE A 132 -2.75 -0.61 -4.39
CA PHE A 132 -3.03 0.70 -3.81
C PHE A 132 -3.30 0.58 -2.30
N TYR A 133 -4.13 -0.39 -1.90
CA TYR A 133 -4.42 -0.65 -0.49
C TYR A 133 -3.12 -0.88 0.30
N LYS A 134 -2.26 -1.77 -0.18
CA LYS A 134 -1.03 -2.14 0.51
C LYS A 134 -0.04 -0.99 0.56
N VAL A 135 0.05 -0.16 -0.48
CA VAL A 135 0.89 1.05 -0.46
C VAL A 135 0.42 2.02 0.62
N ILE A 136 -0.88 2.30 0.70
CA ILE A 136 -1.43 3.19 1.74
C ILE A 136 -1.19 2.62 3.14
N PHE A 137 -1.46 1.33 3.34
CA PHE A 137 -1.20 0.65 4.60
C PHE A 137 0.26 0.79 5.03
N LEU A 138 1.21 0.53 4.13
CA LEU A 138 2.65 0.61 4.42
C LEU A 138 3.12 2.04 4.69
N ILE A 139 2.53 3.06 4.04
CA ILE A 139 2.81 4.46 4.36
C ILE A 139 2.35 4.77 5.79
N LEU A 140 1.13 4.36 6.16
CA LEU A 140 0.61 4.56 7.51
C LEU A 140 1.45 3.81 8.55
N GLU A 141 1.79 2.55 8.30
CA GLU A 141 2.65 1.73 9.17
C GLU A 141 3.99 2.43 9.44
N GLN A 142 4.64 2.94 8.40
CA GLN A 142 5.97 3.57 8.51
C GLN A 142 5.99 4.83 9.41
N GLU A 143 4.88 5.56 9.49
CA GLU A 143 4.80 6.82 10.24
C GLU A 143 4.08 6.65 11.59
N LEU A 144 3.11 5.73 11.70
CA LEU A 144 2.32 5.52 12.91
C LEU A 144 2.90 4.49 13.86
N TYR A 145 3.57 3.43 13.39
CA TYR A 145 3.91 2.30 14.25
C TYR A 145 4.76 2.72 15.45
N ASP A 146 5.92 3.35 15.19
CA ASP A 146 6.80 3.83 16.25
C ASP A 146 6.17 4.99 17.03
N THR A 147 5.43 5.87 16.33
CA THR A 147 4.81 7.05 16.95
C THR A 147 3.74 6.67 17.97
N LEU A 148 2.91 5.67 17.68
CA LEU A 148 1.89 5.19 18.60
C LEU A 148 2.51 4.46 19.78
N ARG A 149 3.54 3.63 19.56
CA ARG A 149 4.27 2.95 20.64
C ARG A 149 4.98 3.92 21.59
N ASP A 150 5.52 5.00 21.05
CA ASP A 150 6.21 6.03 21.84
C ASP A 150 5.27 6.85 22.74
N ILE A 151 3.99 6.96 22.37
CA ILE A 151 2.99 7.76 23.10
C ILE A 151 2.13 6.87 24.01
N TYR A 152 1.78 5.69 23.53
CA TYR A 152 0.90 4.73 24.19
C TYR A 152 1.66 3.41 24.35
N GLU A 153 2.48 3.33 25.40
CA GLU A 153 3.33 2.15 25.67
C GLU A 153 2.51 0.85 25.87
N GLU A 154 1.25 1.00 26.29
CA GLU A 154 0.29 -0.09 26.47
C GLU A 154 -0.24 -0.72 25.17
N LEU A 155 -0.07 -0.05 24.02
CA LEU A 155 -0.52 -0.59 22.74
C LEU A 155 0.35 -1.76 22.30
N SER A 156 -0.25 -2.93 22.22
CA SER A 156 0.42 -4.09 21.63
C SER A 156 0.57 -3.93 20.11
N ARG A 157 1.54 -4.67 19.53
CA ARG A 157 1.75 -4.72 18.08
C ARG A 157 0.46 -5.06 17.31
N LYS A 158 -0.34 -6.00 17.84
CA LYS A 158 -1.59 -6.45 17.23
C LYS A 158 -2.64 -5.33 17.19
N GLN A 159 -2.73 -4.53 18.25
CA GLN A 159 -3.67 -3.41 18.30
C GLN A 159 -3.29 -2.32 17.30
N ILE A 160 -2.00 -2.02 17.17
CA ILE A 160 -1.52 -1.08 16.15
C ILE A 160 -1.82 -1.59 14.73
N GLU A 161 -1.67 -2.88 14.48
CA GLU A 161 -2.04 -3.48 13.20
C GLU A 161 -3.54 -3.36 12.91
N ILE A 162 -4.40 -3.56 13.92
CA ILE A 162 -5.85 -3.33 13.81
C ILE A 162 -6.15 -1.85 13.50
N ILE A 163 -5.51 -0.93 14.21
CA ILE A 163 -5.61 0.52 13.98
C ILE A 163 -5.27 0.88 12.52
N LEU A 164 -4.14 0.37 12.01
CA LEU A 164 -3.67 0.60 10.64
C LEU A 164 -4.62 -0.01 9.60
N THR A 165 -5.13 -1.21 9.87
CA THR A 165 -6.09 -1.90 9.01
C THR A 165 -7.41 -1.13 8.95
N ASN A 166 -7.98 -0.78 10.10
CA ASN A 166 -9.20 0.02 10.19
C ASN A 166 -9.06 1.36 9.46
N ALA A 167 -7.92 2.04 9.62
CA ALA A 167 -7.65 3.29 8.91
C ALA A 167 -7.63 3.10 7.39
N THR A 168 -6.95 2.05 6.92
CA THR A 168 -6.84 1.75 5.49
C THR A 168 -8.19 1.33 4.90
N ASP A 169 -8.95 0.48 5.59
CA ASP A 169 -10.29 0.05 5.16
C ASP A 169 -11.26 1.21 4.99
N ARG A 170 -11.20 2.21 5.89
CA ARG A 170 -12.01 3.43 5.78
C ARG A 170 -11.64 4.30 4.59
N ILE A 171 -10.40 4.22 4.10
CA ILE A 171 -9.96 4.90 2.87
C ILE A 171 -10.48 4.16 1.63
N PHE A 172 -10.43 2.83 1.61
CA PHE A 172 -10.74 2.04 0.41
C PHE A 172 -12.24 1.71 0.29
N THR A 173 -13.03 2.76 0.08
CA THR A 173 -14.46 2.64 -0.19
C THR A 173 -14.75 2.20 -1.62
N ALA A 174 -16.00 1.83 -1.91
CA ALA A 174 -16.48 1.55 -3.27
C ALA A 174 -16.16 2.70 -4.25
N THR A 175 -16.17 3.95 -3.78
CA THR A 175 -15.85 5.11 -4.62
C THR A 175 -14.37 5.12 -5.02
N VAL A 176 -13.45 4.89 -4.07
CA VAL A 176 -12.00 4.81 -4.38
C VAL A 176 -11.73 3.62 -5.30
N ASN A 177 -12.33 2.47 -5.04
CA ASN A 177 -12.16 1.27 -5.87
C ASN A 177 -12.67 1.47 -7.30
N ASN A 178 -13.74 2.23 -7.50
CA ASN A 178 -14.23 2.59 -8.83
C ASN A 178 -13.25 3.53 -9.56
N GLU A 179 -12.71 4.54 -8.88
CA GLU A 179 -11.68 5.41 -9.47
C GLU A 179 -10.41 4.61 -9.85
N ILE A 180 -9.97 3.65 -9.02
CA ILE A 180 -8.87 2.75 -9.37
C ILE A 180 -9.19 1.97 -10.65
N GLN A 181 -10.40 1.42 -10.79
CA GLN A 181 -10.80 0.72 -12.02
C GLN A 181 -10.78 1.62 -13.25
N ARG A 182 -11.29 2.85 -13.14
CA ARG A 182 -11.26 3.85 -14.22
C ARG A 182 -9.83 4.23 -14.60
N PHE A 183 -8.94 4.32 -13.62
CA PHE A 183 -7.51 4.57 -13.84
C PHE A 183 -6.83 3.42 -14.61
N ILE A 184 -7.08 2.16 -14.23
CA ILE A 184 -6.55 0.99 -14.95
C ILE A 184 -7.02 0.98 -16.41
N LYS A 185 -8.28 1.36 -16.64
CA LYS A 185 -8.86 1.52 -17.99
C LYS A 185 -8.37 2.76 -18.74
N LYS A 186 -7.48 3.56 -18.13
CA LYS A 186 -6.91 4.80 -18.68
C LYS A 186 -7.98 5.88 -18.97
N GLU A 187 -9.11 5.83 -18.25
CA GLU A 187 -10.21 6.80 -18.39
C GLU A 187 -9.97 8.07 -17.58
N ILE A 188 -9.15 7.98 -16.53
CA ILE A 188 -8.77 9.09 -15.64
C ILE A 188 -7.28 9.01 -15.31
N PRO A 189 -6.63 10.14 -14.98
CA PRO A 189 -5.26 10.14 -14.49
C PRO A 189 -5.16 9.63 -13.05
N LEU A 190 -3.95 9.23 -12.63
CA LEU A 190 -3.66 8.80 -11.26
C LEU A 190 -4.02 9.87 -10.25
N THR A 191 -3.80 11.15 -10.59
CA THR A 191 -4.08 12.29 -9.70
C THR A 191 -5.53 12.31 -9.22
N SER A 192 -6.48 11.87 -10.04
CA SER A 192 -7.90 11.73 -9.64
C SER A 192 -8.09 10.66 -8.57
N VAL A 193 -7.41 9.52 -8.69
CA VAL A 193 -7.42 8.45 -7.67
C VAL A 193 -6.80 8.94 -6.36
N LEU A 194 -5.64 9.60 -6.44
CA LEU A 194 -4.95 10.12 -5.25
C LEU A 194 -5.79 11.18 -4.54
N GLN A 195 -6.45 12.06 -5.28
CA GLN A 195 -7.38 13.02 -4.71
C GLN A 195 -8.52 12.31 -3.97
N LYS A 196 -9.13 11.28 -4.57
CA LYS A 196 -10.22 10.55 -3.94
C LYS A 196 -9.76 9.84 -2.65
N ILE A 197 -8.58 9.24 -2.65
CA ILE A 197 -7.95 8.66 -1.44
C ILE A 197 -7.81 9.72 -0.35
N ARG A 198 -7.34 10.93 -0.69
CA ARG A 198 -7.19 12.01 0.28
C ARG A 198 -8.51 12.50 0.84
N GLU A 199 -9.55 12.60 0.02
CA GLU A 199 -10.90 12.96 0.46
C GLU A 199 -11.41 11.98 1.52
N GLN A 200 -11.10 10.68 1.41
CA GLN A 200 -11.52 9.69 2.39
C GLN A 200 -10.81 9.81 3.74
N THR A 201 -9.66 10.49 3.82
CA THR A 201 -8.94 10.67 5.10
C THR A 201 -9.79 11.39 6.16
N SER A 202 -10.76 12.22 5.76
CA SER A 202 -11.65 12.89 6.72
C SER A 202 -12.63 11.94 7.42
N GLN A 203 -12.84 10.74 6.87
CA GLN A 203 -13.79 9.73 7.36
C GLN A 203 -13.10 8.60 8.13
N VAL A 204 -11.78 8.68 8.27
CA VAL A 204 -10.99 7.64 8.92
C VAL A 204 -11.27 7.61 10.41
N THR A 205 -11.43 6.40 10.93
CA THR A 205 -11.45 6.11 12.37
C THR A 205 -10.54 4.93 12.61
N PHE A 206 -9.85 4.93 13.75
CA PHE A 206 -9.02 3.80 14.16
C PHE A 206 -9.86 2.62 14.70
N GLY A 207 -11.17 2.81 14.87
CA GLY A 207 -12.10 1.76 15.30
C GLY A 207 -11.86 1.30 16.74
N GLU A 208 -12.35 0.11 17.05
CA GLU A 208 -12.02 -0.61 18.28
C GLU A 208 -10.75 -1.44 18.07
N PHE A 209 -9.87 -1.48 19.07
CA PHE A 209 -8.57 -2.16 19.01
C PHE A 209 -8.13 -2.69 20.38
#